data_AF-A0A7C1EMX7-F1
#
_entry.id   AF-A0A7C1EMX7-F1
#
_cell.length_a   1.000
_cell.length_b   1.000
_cell.length_c   1.000
_cell.angle_alpha   90.00
_cell.angle_beta   90.00
_cell.angle_gamma   90.00
#
_symmetry.space_group_name_H-M   'P 1'
#
loop_
_entity.id
_entity.type
_entity.pdbx_description
1 polymer ?
#
loop_
_entity_poly.entity_id
_entity_poly.type
_entity_poly.pdbx_seq_one_letter_code
_entity_poly.pdbx_strand_id
1 'polypeptide(L)'
;MSVQAPVTTNASALGFYASILAAVLTVITFAIAILTPPISGPSCVEDCIEYPYRDILSRFPRDYVWMYPAMVLTAVFLVLMVCIHHYASEGKKIFSQIGVSFALMAAAILIVDYFIQT
;
A
#
# COMPACT_ATOMS: atom_id res chain seq x y z
N MET A 1 -40.85 -14.31 -5.46
CA MET A 1 -39.67 -14.46 -6.34
C MET A 1 -39.01 -13.09 -6.40
N SER A 2 -38.07 -12.81 -5.48
CA SER A 2 -37.36 -11.54 -5.42
C SER A 2 -36.22 -11.56 -6.44
N VAL A 3 -36.34 -10.75 -7.48
CA VAL A 3 -35.28 -10.54 -8.47
C VAL A 3 -34.14 -9.80 -7.77
N GLN A 4 -33.05 -10.52 -7.49
CA GLN A 4 -31.82 -9.94 -6.98
C GLN A 4 -31.17 -9.13 -8.11
N ALA A 5 -30.95 -7.82 -7.91
CA ALA A 5 -30.23 -6.97 -8.85
C ALA A 5 -28.78 -7.50 -9.09
N PRO A 6 -28.19 -7.31 -10.28
CA PRO A 6 -26.90 -7.91 -10.62
C PRO A 6 -25.77 -7.25 -9.82
N VAL A 7 -25.31 -7.93 -8.77
CA VAL A 7 -24.18 -7.53 -7.91
C VAL A 7 -22.84 -7.48 -8.67
N THR A 8 -22.80 -7.96 -9.92
CA THR A 8 -21.61 -8.09 -10.76
C THR A 8 -21.14 -6.82 -11.46
N THR A 9 -21.93 -5.73 -11.50
CA THR A 9 -21.51 -4.49 -12.21
C THR A 9 -20.60 -3.60 -11.36
N ASN A 10 -20.77 -3.64 -10.03
CA ASN A 10 -20.05 -2.72 -9.13
C ASN A 10 -18.60 -3.18 -8.85
N ALA A 11 -18.37 -4.49 -8.75
CA ALA A 11 -17.03 -5.02 -8.44
C ALA A 11 -16.04 -4.85 -9.60
N SER A 12 -16.48 -4.96 -10.86
CA SER A 12 -15.63 -4.76 -12.04
C SER A 12 -15.25 -3.29 -12.21
N ALA A 13 -16.21 -2.38 -12.06
CA ALA A 13 -15.95 -0.94 -12.11
C ALA A 13 -15.00 -0.52 -10.99
N LEU A 14 -15.27 -0.96 -9.74
CA LEU A 14 -14.39 -0.68 -8.60
C LEU A 14 -12.98 -1.25 -8.82
N GLY A 15 -12.87 -2.50 -9.27
CA GLY A 15 -11.58 -3.13 -9.56
C GLY A 15 -10.80 -2.43 -10.67
N PHE A 16 -11.49 -1.92 -11.70
CA PHE A 16 -10.87 -1.15 -12.78
C PHE A 16 -10.31 0.20 -12.30
N TYR A 17 -11.08 0.98 -11.54
CA TYR A 17 -10.58 2.24 -10.99
C TYR A 17 -9.50 2.00 -9.92
N ALA A 18 -9.63 0.97 -9.10
CA ALA A 18 -8.63 0.58 -8.11
C ALA A 18 -7.30 0.18 -8.77
N SER A 19 -7.31 -0.52 -9.90
CA SER A 19 -6.08 -0.89 -10.60
C SER A 19 -5.36 0.31 -11.21
N ILE A 20 -6.09 1.25 -11.81
CA ILE A 20 -5.52 2.51 -12.32
C ILE A 20 -4.91 3.31 -11.16
N LEU A 21 -5.66 3.49 -10.08
CA LEU A 21 -5.19 4.23 -8.91
C LEU A 21 -3.96 3.57 -8.28
N ALA A 22 -3.97 2.24 -8.14
CA ALA A 22 -2.82 1.47 -7.64
C ALA A 22 -1.58 1.68 -8.53
N ALA A 23 -1.74 1.64 -9.86
CA ALA A 23 -0.62 1.85 -10.78
C ALA A 23 -0.04 3.27 -10.63
N VAL A 24 -0.89 4.29 -10.60
CA VAL A 24 -0.46 5.69 -10.42
C VAL A 24 0.25 5.87 -9.08
N LEU A 25 -0.35 5.42 -7.98
CA LEU A 25 0.25 5.51 -6.65
C LEU A 25 1.57 4.75 -6.56
N THR A 26 1.67 3.57 -7.18
CA THR A 26 2.92 2.78 -7.21
C THR A 26 4.03 3.55 -7.92
N VAL A 27 3.75 4.16 -9.07
CA VAL A 27 4.76 4.97 -9.78
C VAL A 27 5.22 6.15 -8.93
N ILE A 28 4.29 6.83 -8.25
CA ILE A 28 4.60 7.97 -7.39
C ILE A 28 5.46 7.53 -6.19
N THR A 29 5.04 6.51 -5.44
CA THR A 29 5.76 6.04 -4.25
C THR A 29 7.11 5.45 -4.61
N PHE A 30 7.20 4.72 -5.72
CA PHE A 30 8.46 4.16 -6.21
C PHE A 30 9.44 5.26 -6.66
N ALA A 31 8.96 6.30 -7.35
CA ALA A 31 9.78 7.45 -7.69
C ALA A 31 10.31 8.16 -6.44
N ILE A 32 9.47 8.37 -5.42
CA ILE A 32 9.91 8.94 -4.15
C ILE A 32 10.97 8.05 -3.51
N ALA A 33 10.77 6.73 -3.48
CA ALA A 33 11.71 5.77 -2.88
C ALA A 33 13.09 5.80 -3.55
N ILE A 34 13.15 5.92 -4.89
CA ILE A 34 14.44 6.04 -5.62
C ILE A 34 15.10 7.39 -5.36
N LEU A 35 14.32 8.46 -5.27
CA LEU A 35 14.83 9.83 -5.16
C LEU A 35 15.12 10.25 -3.71
N THR A 36 14.73 9.46 -2.71
CA THR A 36 14.99 9.74 -1.30
C THR A 36 16.42 9.33 -0.96
N PRO A 37 17.31 10.30 -0.63
CA PRO A 37 18.69 9.97 -0.29
C PRO A 37 18.75 9.17 1.02
N PRO A 38 19.64 8.17 1.13
CA PRO A 38 19.85 7.46 2.38
C PRO A 38 20.44 8.40 3.43
N ILE A 39 19.76 8.51 4.57
CA ILE A 39 20.15 9.41 5.69
C ILE A 39 21.07 8.74 6.73
N SER A 40 21.30 7.43 6.60
CA SER A 40 22.12 6.65 7.52
C SER A 40 22.59 5.36 6.85
N GLY A 41 23.62 4.72 7.41
CA GLY A 41 24.11 3.42 6.95
C GLY A 41 25.11 3.51 5.78
N PRO A 42 25.54 2.36 5.22
CA PRO A 42 26.68 2.30 4.30
C PRO A 42 26.51 3.06 2.99
N SER A 43 25.27 3.35 2.61
CA SER A 43 24.94 4.06 1.36
C SER A 43 24.77 5.57 1.55
N CYS A 44 24.83 6.07 2.79
CA CYS A 44 24.77 7.50 3.05
C CYS A 44 26.08 8.17 2.63
N VAL A 45 25.98 9.31 1.96
CA VAL A 45 27.13 10.02 1.36
C VAL A 45 27.50 11.26 2.17
N GLU A 46 26.51 12.05 2.60
CA GLU A 46 26.68 13.31 3.32
C GLU A 46 25.62 13.46 4.41
N ASP A 47 25.93 14.23 5.47
CA ASP A 47 25.02 14.52 6.60
C ASP A 47 24.38 13.27 7.24
N CYS A 48 25.15 12.20 7.33
CA CYS A 48 24.70 10.91 7.84
C CYS A 48 24.44 10.94 9.34
N ILE A 49 23.27 10.43 9.73
CA ILE A 49 22.91 10.29 11.14
C ILE A 49 23.41 8.93 11.63
N GLU A 50 24.34 8.96 12.59
CA GLU A 50 24.90 7.77 13.21
C GLU A 50 24.30 7.49 14.58
N TYR A 51 24.47 6.26 15.06
CA TYR A 51 24.09 5.89 16.41
C TYR A 51 24.81 6.79 17.42
N PRO A 52 24.11 7.43 18.38
CA PRO A 52 22.78 7.07 18.90
C PRO A 52 21.59 7.91 18.37
N TYR A 53 21.62 8.40 17.12
CA TYR A 53 20.50 9.07 16.42
C TYR A 53 19.90 10.29 17.12
N ARG A 54 20.76 11.13 17.72
CA ARG A 54 20.34 12.30 18.51
C ARG A 54 19.56 13.35 17.71
N ASP A 55 19.86 13.46 16.42
CA ASP A 55 19.36 14.55 15.57
C ASP A 55 18.19 14.14 14.67
N ILE A 56 17.64 12.93 14.83
CA ILE A 56 16.56 12.39 13.98
C ILE A 56 15.26 13.21 14.08
N LEU A 57 15.00 13.82 15.25
CA LEU A 57 13.80 14.62 15.47
C LEU A 57 13.69 15.84 14.56
N SER A 58 14.83 16.37 14.09
CA SER A 58 14.87 17.50 13.14
C SER A 58 14.32 17.15 11.74
N ARG A 59 14.20 15.85 11.43
CA ARG A 59 13.69 15.33 10.17
C ARG A 59 12.17 15.15 10.18
N PHE A 60 11.56 15.05 11.36
CA PHE A 60 10.11 14.98 11.50
C PHE A 60 9.47 16.36 11.25
N PRO A 61 8.28 16.40 10.60
CA PRO A 61 7.55 15.30 9.98
C PRO A 61 7.90 15.09 8.49
N ARG A 62 8.78 15.94 7.94
CA ARG A 62 9.08 16.03 6.50
C ARG A 62 9.41 14.68 5.89
N ASP A 63 10.29 13.91 6.53
CA ASP A 63 10.78 12.64 5.99
C ASP A 63 9.73 11.51 6.06
N TYR A 64 8.56 11.75 6.69
CA TYR A 64 7.45 10.80 6.82
C TYR A 64 6.28 11.11 5.88
N VAL A 65 6.30 12.26 5.19
CA VAL A 65 5.19 12.68 4.31
C VAL A 65 4.93 11.68 3.17
N TRP A 66 5.97 10.98 2.70
CA TRP A 66 5.83 9.96 1.66
C TRP A 66 5.07 8.71 2.12
N MET A 67 4.91 8.50 3.44
CA MET A 67 4.15 7.38 3.97
C MET A 67 2.66 7.53 3.72
N TYR A 68 2.11 8.75 3.64
CA TYR A 68 0.69 8.96 3.35
C TYR A 68 0.25 8.35 2.02
N PRO A 69 0.89 8.64 0.86
CA PRO A 69 0.53 7.98 -0.39
C PRO A 69 0.79 6.46 -0.35
N ALA A 70 1.77 5.99 0.43
CA ALA A 70 2.02 4.55 0.60
C ALA A 70 0.90 3.85 1.42
N MET A 71 0.36 4.47 2.48
CA MET A 71 -0.81 3.97 3.20
C MET A 71 -2.05 3.91 2.29
N VAL A 72 -2.26 4.92 1.45
CA VAL A 72 -3.36 4.90 0.48
C VAL A 72 -3.16 3.76 -0.52
N LEU A 73 -1.94 3.56 -1.02
CA LEU A 73 -1.61 2.48 -1.94
C LEU A 73 -1.91 1.09 -1.34
N THR A 74 -1.56 0.84 -0.08
CA THR A 74 -1.81 -0.46 0.57
C THR A 74 -3.30 -0.73 0.75
N ALA A 75 -4.09 0.29 1.09
CA ALA A 75 -5.55 0.18 1.16
C ALA A 75 -6.17 -0.09 -0.22
N VAL A 76 -5.72 0.61 -1.26
CA VAL A 76 -6.18 0.41 -2.65
C VAL A 76 -5.82 -0.98 -3.15
N PHE A 77 -4.62 -1.47 -2.81
CA PHE A 77 -4.19 -2.84 -3.14
C PHE A 77 -5.11 -3.90 -2.51
N LEU A 78 -5.48 -3.74 -1.24
CA LEU A 78 -6.44 -4.63 -0.59
C LEU A 78 -7.80 -4.62 -1.29
N VAL A 79 -8.32 -3.44 -1.63
CA VAL A 79 -9.58 -3.30 -2.39
C VAL A 79 -9.50 -4.02 -3.74
N LEU A 80 -8.39 -3.84 -4.46
CA LEU A 80 -8.16 -4.52 -5.74
C LEU A 80 -8.16 -6.06 -5.57
N MET A 81 -7.48 -6.58 -4.53
CA MET A 81 -7.43 -8.01 -4.26
C MET A 81 -8.81 -8.60 -3.91
N VAL A 82 -9.64 -7.86 -3.16
CA VAL A 82 -11.04 -8.24 -2.89
C VAL A 82 -11.86 -8.28 -4.18
N CYS A 83 -11.69 -7.29 -5.07
CA CYS A 83 -12.36 -7.27 -6.36
C CYS A 83 -11.95 -8.48 -7.22
N ILE A 84 -10.65 -8.80 -7.27
CA ILE A 84 -10.14 -9.98 -7.98
C ILE A 84 -10.72 -11.27 -7.40
N HIS A 85 -10.81 -11.37 -6.08
CA HIS A 85 -11.41 -12.53 -5.41
C HIS A 85 -12.87 -12.75 -5.79
N HIS A 86 -13.64 -11.68 -5.95
CA HIS A 86 -15.04 -11.77 -6.37
C HIS A 86 -15.22 -12.42 -7.74
N TYR A 87 -14.26 -12.24 -8.66
CA TYR A 87 -14.28 -12.84 -10.00
C TYR A 87 -13.51 -14.16 -10.11
N ALA A 88 -12.89 -14.64 -9.02
CA ALA A 88 -12.16 -15.90 -9.05
C ALA A 88 -13.12 -17.07 -9.30
N SER A 89 -12.76 -17.96 -10.23
CA SER A 89 -13.52 -19.19 -10.46
C SER A 89 -13.53 -20.08 -9.21
N GLU A 90 -14.58 -20.88 -9.03
CA GLU A 90 -14.76 -21.71 -7.81
C GLU A 90 -13.52 -22.55 -7.47
N GLY A 91 -12.91 -23.21 -8.46
CA GLY A 91 -11.70 -24.01 -8.25
C GLY A 91 -10.45 -23.22 -7.86
N LYS A 92 -10.46 -21.89 -7.99
CA LYS A 92 -9.35 -20.98 -7.62
C LYS A 92 -9.65 -20.12 -6.39
N LYS A 93 -10.87 -20.18 -5.84
CA LYS A 93 -11.27 -19.33 -4.70
C LYS A 93 -10.39 -19.51 -3.48
N ILE A 94 -9.92 -20.72 -3.19
CA ILE A 94 -9.01 -20.97 -2.07
C ILE A 94 -7.71 -20.17 -2.23
N PHE A 95 -7.06 -20.25 -3.40
CA PHE A 95 -5.82 -19.51 -3.66
C PHE A 95 -6.05 -18.00 -3.65
N SER A 96 -7.16 -17.55 -4.22
CA SER A 96 -7.52 -16.14 -4.20
C SER A 96 -7.79 -15.63 -2.78
N GLN A 97 -8.47 -16.40 -1.94
CA GLN A 97 -8.71 -16.07 -0.54
C GLN A 97 -7.40 -15.98 0.25
N ILE A 98 -6.46 -16.90 0.02
CA ILE A 98 -5.11 -16.83 0.60
C ILE A 98 -4.44 -15.51 0.20
N GLY A 99 -4.53 -15.12 -1.08
CA GLY A 99 -4.03 -13.84 -1.56
C GLY A 99 -4.66 -12.62 -0.87
N VAL A 100 -5.98 -12.63 -0.66
CA VAL A 100 -6.69 -11.58 0.10
C VAL A 100 -6.23 -11.53 1.55
N SER A 101 -6.02 -12.68 2.20
CA SER A 101 -5.50 -12.73 3.58
C SER A 101 -4.13 -12.08 3.70
N PHE A 102 -3.21 -12.36 2.77
CA PHE A 102 -1.90 -11.70 2.75
C PHE A 102 -2.01 -10.19 2.50
N ALA A 103 -2.88 -9.77 1.59
CA ALA A 103 -3.13 -8.36 1.32
C ALA A 103 -3.69 -7.64 2.57
N LEU A 104 -4.59 -8.29 3.31
CA LEU A 104 -5.16 -7.76 4.54
C LEU A 104 -4.10 -7.62 5.63
N MET A 105 -3.27 -8.65 5.84
CA MET A 105 -2.17 -8.60 6.80
C MET A 105 -1.17 -7.50 6.44
N ALA A 106 -0.79 -7.39 5.17
CA ALA A 106 0.12 -6.36 4.69
C ALA A 106 -0.45 -4.95 4.93
N ALA A 107 -1.72 -4.71 4.57
CA ALA A 107 -2.37 -3.43 4.78
C ALA A 107 -2.45 -3.08 6.27
N ALA A 108 -2.85 -4.03 7.13
CA ALA A 108 -2.95 -3.82 8.56
C ALA A 108 -1.58 -3.47 9.18
N ILE A 109 -0.55 -4.24 8.85
CA ILE A 109 0.81 -4.01 9.38
C ILE A 109 1.34 -2.65 8.91
N LEU A 110 1.31 -2.39 7.60
CA LEU A 110 1.92 -1.18 7.05
C LEU A 110 1.18 0.10 7.46
N ILE A 111 -0.15 0.09 7.52
CA ILE A 111 -0.92 1.26 7.96
C ILE A 111 -0.66 1.55 9.44
N VAL A 112 -0.67 0.52 10.30
CA VAL A 112 -0.40 0.71 11.73
C VAL A 112 1.03 1.19 11.96
N ASP A 113 2.00 0.56 11.30
CA ASP A 113 3.42 0.93 11.40
C ASP A 113 3.64 2.38 10.95
N TYR A 114 3.09 2.78 9.80
CA TYR A 114 3.21 4.14 9.30
C TYR A 114 2.50 5.15 10.19
N PHE A 115 1.34 4.80 10.75
CA PHE A 115 0.62 5.67 11.69
C PHE A 115 1.39 5.87 13.00
N ILE A 116 2.10 4.85 13.50
CA ILE A 116 2.96 4.97 14.68
C ILE A 116 4.21 5.81 14.36
N GLN A 117 4.70 5.72 13.13
CA GLN A 117 5.89 6.41 12.66
C GLN A 117 5.65 7.90 12.33
N THR A 118 4.44 8.32 11.97
CA THR A 118 4.09 9.73 11.69
C THR A 118 3.74 10.52 12.95
#